data_AF-A0A940V6H3-F1
#
_entry.id   AF-A0A940V6H3-F1
#
_cell.length_a   1.000
_cell.length_b   1.000
_cell.length_c   1.000
_cell.angle_alpha   90.00
_cell.angle_beta   90.00
_cell.angle_gamma   90.00
#
_symmetry.space_group_name_H-M   'P 1'
#
loop_
_entity.id
_entity.type
_entity.pdbx_description
1 polymer ?
#
loop_
_entity_poly.entity_id
_entity_poly.type
_entity_poly.pdbx_seq_one_letter_code
_entity_poly.pdbx_strand_id
1 'polypeptide(L)'
;GTAKINLQRFFSMTSLILMVLVVRLLLGGVHEFAERELIPMTPWLMKAIGYIVRDKASEIITMILISLPIVMVLLDVKGTTETVNTTDSVERRKILAKKKREQYWKWSVVAGAVLINLVMGSNIYAESMKPIHDPDPVSLIATNDEVVVPLSTFDDKFMHKFAVKVGGNEVRFIGVITEDGKLGVGMDACAICGSAGYSQDKEGERNLICKNCNAPIAINTIGVAGGCNPIDLKSKTDGTNLIVNVADIATSQTQHASH
;
A
#
# COMPACT_ATOMS: atom_id res chain seq x y z
N GLY A 1 6.06 30.76 32.80
CA GLY A 1 6.12 29.31 33.05
C GLY A 1 5.28 28.64 32.00
N THR A 2 5.96 27.89 31.14
CA THR A 2 5.47 26.98 30.09
C THR A 2 4.30 26.16 30.59
N ALA A 3 3.36 25.80 29.68
CA ALA A 3 2.20 24.99 30.00
C ALA A 3 2.58 23.83 30.95
N LYS A 4 1.82 23.64 32.04
CA LYS A 4 2.02 22.53 33.00
C LYS A 4 1.62 21.21 32.33
N ILE A 5 2.36 20.81 31.29
CA ILE A 5 2.21 19.49 30.69
C ILE A 5 2.78 18.50 31.68
N ASN A 6 2.05 17.42 31.95
CA ASN A 6 2.62 16.31 32.72
C ASN A 6 3.73 15.66 31.89
N LEU A 7 4.99 15.99 32.21
CA LEU A 7 6.17 15.50 31.50
C LEU A 7 6.21 13.97 31.44
N GLN A 8 5.84 13.29 32.51
CA GLN A 8 5.83 11.83 32.56
C GLN A 8 4.85 11.23 31.55
N ARG A 9 3.61 11.76 31.48
CA ARG A 9 2.62 11.33 30.48
C ARG A 9 3.08 11.67 29.06
N PHE A 10 3.65 12.86 28.86
CA PHE A 10 4.18 13.28 27.57
C PHE A 10 5.29 12.33 27.08
N PHE A 11 6.31 12.08 27.90
CA PHE A 11 7.41 11.17 27.54
C PHE A 11 6.97 9.72 27.36
N SER A 12 6.00 9.24 28.15
CA SER A 12 5.45 7.90 27.97
C SER A 12 4.74 7.76 26.63
N MET A 13 3.95 8.78 26.24
CA MET A 13 3.24 8.80 24.95
C MET A 13 4.20 8.95 23.77
N THR A 14 5.17 9.87 23.84
CA THR A 14 6.13 10.03 22.74
C THR A 14 7.06 8.83 22.61
N SER A 15 7.42 8.17 23.72
CA SER A 15 8.17 6.90 23.68
C SER A 15 7.36 5.77 23.07
N LEU A 16 6.05 5.68 23.36
CA LEU A 16 5.17 4.71 22.71
C LEU A 16 5.06 4.97 21.21
N ILE A 17 4.85 6.23 20.81
CA ILE A 17 4.80 6.62 19.40
C ILE A 17 6.11 6.25 18.70
N LEU A 18 7.25 6.60 19.28
CA LEU A 18 8.56 6.27 18.73
C LEU A 18 8.77 4.75 18.61
N MET A 19 8.36 3.98 19.61
CA MET A 19 8.45 2.52 19.57
C MET A 19 7.64 1.94 18.41
N VAL A 20 6.41 2.42 18.20
CA VAL A 20 5.56 1.98 17.08
C VAL A 20 6.21 2.34 15.74
N LEU A 21 6.77 3.54 15.61
CA LEU A 21 7.48 3.96 14.39
C LEU A 21 8.73 3.10 14.11
N VAL A 22 9.50 2.76 15.15
CA VAL A 22 10.69 1.90 15.04
C VAL A 22 10.28 0.49 14.59
N VAL A 23 9.28 -0.12 15.23
CA VAL A 23 8.77 -1.44 14.83
C VAL A 23 8.31 -1.42 13.37
N ARG A 24 7.61 -0.37 12.94
CA ARG A 24 7.19 -0.22 11.54
C ARG A 24 8.37 -0.11 10.59
N LEU A 25 9.39 0.69 10.92
CA LEU A 25 10.59 0.82 10.09
C LEU A 25 11.30 -0.54 9.93
N LEU A 26 11.37 -1.33 11.01
CA LEU A 26 11.93 -2.67 10.97
C LEU A 26 11.10 -3.63 10.11
N LEU A 27 9.76 -3.61 10.24
CA LEU A 27 8.87 -4.42 9.41
C LEU A 27 8.99 -4.06 7.92
N GLY A 28 9.14 -2.77 7.60
CA GLY A 28 9.40 -2.32 6.23
C GLY A 28 10.73 -2.84 5.68
N GLY A 29 11.79 -2.79 6.49
CA GLY A 29 13.08 -3.38 6.11
C GLY A 29 12.97 -4.89 5.87
N VAL A 30 12.28 -5.63 6.74
CA VAL A 30 12.05 -7.08 6.56
C VAL A 30 11.27 -7.36 5.27
N HIS A 31 10.29 -6.52 4.93
CA HIS A 31 9.52 -6.65 3.69
C HIS A 31 10.42 -6.48 2.45
N GLU A 32 11.20 -5.41 2.38
CA GLU A 32 12.13 -5.13 1.28
C GLU A 32 13.19 -6.23 1.13
N PHE A 33 13.74 -6.74 2.23
CA PHE A 33 14.69 -7.86 2.19
C PHE A 33 14.06 -9.16 1.68
N ALA A 34 12.79 -9.41 2.02
CA ALA A 34 12.07 -10.58 1.52
C ALA A 34 11.74 -10.45 0.03
N GLU A 35 11.41 -9.26 -0.46
CA GLU A 35 11.20 -9.00 -1.89
C GLU A 35 12.48 -9.22 -2.73
N ARG A 36 13.65 -9.04 -2.13
CA ARG A 36 14.95 -9.36 -2.74
C ARG A 36 15.41 -10.80 -2.56
N GLU A 37 14.53 -11.68 -2.06
CA GLU A 37 14.82 -13.11 -1.82
C GLU A 37 15.96 -13.38 -0.83
N LEU A 38 16.31 -12.40 0.03
CA LEU A 38 17.37 -12.56 1.03
C LEU A 38 16.90 -13.28 2.29
N ILE A 39 15.59 -13.26 2.55
CA ILE A 39 14.98 -13.91 3.72
C ILE A 39 13.81 -14.78 3.22
N PRO A 40 13.84 -16.11 3.44
CA PRO A 40 12.73 -16.97 3.09
C PRO A 40 11.52 -16.62 3.98
N MET A 41 10.45 -16.12 3.37
CA MET A 41 9.21 -15.76 4.06
C MET A 41 8.06 -16.60 3.54
N THR A 42 7.26 -17.13 4.48
CA THR A 42 6.04 -17.85 4.14
C THR A 42 4.97 -16.90 3.57
N PRO A 43 4.10 -17.34 2.63
CA PRO A 43 3.10 -16.49 2.00
C PRO A 43 2.16 -15.76 2.96
N TRP A 44 1.77 -16.39 4.07
CA TRP A 44 0.90 -15.77 5.08
C TRP A 44 1.60 -14.61 5.81
N LEU A 45 2.89 -14.76 6.10
CA LEU A 45 3.70 -13.75 6.79
C LEU A 45 3.96 -12.55 5.86
N MET A 46 4.22 -12.81 4.57
CA MET A 46 4.30 -11.76 3.55
C MET A 46 3.01 -10.96 3.44
N LYS A 47 1.85 -11.63 3.48
CA LYS A 47 0.54 -10.96 3.49
C LYS A 47 0.33 -10.10 4.73
N ALA A 48 0.69 -10.61 5.92
CA ALA A 48 0.54 -9.87 7.16
C ALA A 48 1.45 -8.63 7.23
N ILE A 49 2.74 -8.79 6.89
CA ILE A 49 3.71 -7.70 6.87
C ILE A 49 3.35 -6.69 5.78
N GLY A 50 2.99 -7.16 4.58
CA GLY A 50 2.53 -6.29 3.49
C GLY A 50 1.35 -5.42 3.90
N TYR A 51 0.37 -5.95 4.64
CA TYR A 51 -0.77 -5.15 5.12
C TYR A 51 -0.35 -4.02 6.07
N ILE A 52 0.65 -4.25 6.93
CA ILE A 52 1.15 -3.27 7.90
C ILE A 52 2.03 -2.21 7.21
N VAL A 53 2.85 -2.64 6.25
CA VAL A 53 3.87 -1.78 5.63
C VAL A 53 3.30 -0.97 4.46
N ARG A 54 2.26 -1.47 3.78
CA ARG A 54 1.61 -0.82 2.62
C ARG A 54 1.37 0.67 2.86
N ASP A 55 1.71 1.50 1.89
CA ASP A 55 1.71 2.96 1.97
C ASP A 55 0.45 3.54 2.64
N LYS A 56 -0.74 3.12 2.20
CA LYS A 56 -2.01 3.57 2.78
C LYS A 56 -2.16 3.22 4.28
N ALA A 57 -1.80 2.01 4.68
CA ALA A 57 -1.87 1.60 6.09
C ALA A 57 -0.82 2.34 6.93
N SER A 58 0.38 2.45 6.37
CA SER A 58 1.49 3.24 6.85
C SER A 58 1.08 4.69 7.18
N GLU A 59 0.45 5.37 6.23
CA GLU A 59 0.01 6.76 6.37
C GLU A 59 -1.11 6.91 7.41
N ILE A 60 -2.09 6.01 7.41
CA ILE A 60 -3.18 5.98 8.40
C ILE A 60 -2.63 5.80 9.82
N ILE A 61 -1.69 4.87 10.02
CA ILE A 61 -1.06 4.65 11.33
C ILE A 61 -0.32 5.91 11.79
N THR A 62 0.46 6.56 10.92
CA THR A 62 1.13 7.83 11.27
C THR A 62 0.11 8.92 11.63
N MET A 63 -0.98 9.02 10.87
CA MET A 63 -2.06 9.97 11.12
C MET A 63 -2.66 9.79 12.52
N ILE A 64 -2.95 8.55 12.91
CA ILE A 64 -3.42 8.19 14.25
C ILE A 64 -2.38 8.59 15.31
N LEU A 65 -1.10 8.24 15.10
CA LEU A 65 -0.03 8.54 16.06
C LEU A 65 0.17 10.05 16.27
N ILE A 66 0.09 10.86 15.21
CA ILE A 66 0.19 12.33 15.27
C ILE A 66 -1.05 12.94 15.93
N SER A 67 -2.21 12.28 15.85
CA SER A 67 -3.44 12.73 16.50
C SER A 67 -3.48 12.47 18.02
N LEU A 68 -2.75 11.47 18.53
CA LEU A 68 -2.73 11.11 19.95
C LEU A 68 -2.30 12.26 20.89
N PRO A 69 -1.24 13.04 20.58
CA PRO A 69 -0.89 14.24 21.35
C PRO A 69 -2.00 15.29 21.39
N ILE A 70 -2.80 15.43 20.33
CA ILE A 70 -3.95 16.36 20.30
C ILE A 70 -4.97 15.94 21.36
N VAL A 71 -5.32 14.65 21.38
CA VAL A 71 -6.27 14.09 22.36
C VAL A 71 -5.76 14.32 23.78
N MET A 72 -4.46 14.12 24.03
CA MET A 72 -3.86 14.42 25.33
C MET A 72 -4.03 15.89 25.73
N VAL A 73 -3.72 16.83 24.82
CA VAL A 73 -3.84 18.28 25.08
C VAL A 73 -5.28 18.69 25.33
N LEU A 74 -6.25 18.07 24.63
CA LEU A 74 -7.68 18.29 24.80
C LEU A 74 -8.21 17.68 26.12
N LEU A 75 -7.75 16.50 26.53
CA LEU A 75 -8.15 15.88 27.80
C LEU A 75 -7.59 16.63 29.01
N ASP A 76 -6.42 17.27 28.89
CA ASP A 76 -5.82 18.13 29.92
C ASP A 76 -6.58 19.46 30.11
N VAL A 77 -7.62 19.74 29.31
CA VAL A 77 -8.49 20.92 29.45
C VAL A 77 -9.36 20.85 30.71
N LYS A 78 -9.64 19.66 31.25
CA LYS A 78 -10.46 19.50 32.46
C LYS A 78 -9.73 19.86 33.78
N GLY A 79 -8.42 20.12 33.75
CA GLY A 79 -7.58 20.10 34.94
C GLY A 79 -7.32 21.41 35.69
N THR A 80 -7.80 22.59 35.26
CA THR A 80 -7.45 23.83 36.00
C THR A 80 -8.50 24.93 35.88
N THR A 81 -9.68 24.71 36.45
CA THR A 81 -10.51 25.80 36.95
C THR A 81 -10.04 26.18 38.35
N GLU A 82 -8.89 26.84 38.44
CA GLU A 82 -8.62 27.69 39.63
C GLU A 82 -9.67 28.80 39.60
N THR A 83 -10.58 28.78 40.58
CA THR A 83 -11.51 29.88 40.84
C THR A 83 -10.67 31.10 41.20
N VAL A 84 -10.77 32.17 40.40
CA VAL A 84 -9.99 33.40 40.60
C VAL A 84 -10.56 34.15 41.80
N ASN A 85 -10.13 33.75 43.00
CA ASN A 85 -10.53 34.34 44.29
C ASN A 85 -9.49 35.37 44.76
N THR A 86 -9.15 36.35 43.91
CA THR A 86 -8.29 37.49 44.29
C THR A 86 -9.07 38.79 44.15
N THR A 87 -9.02 39.63 45.19
CA THR A 87 -9.61 40.97 45.24
C THR A 87 -8.78 42.02 44.49
N ASP A 88 -7.52 41.71 44.14
CA ASP A 88 -6.65 42.62 43.39
C ASP A 88 -6.90 42.57 41.87
N SER A 89 -7.16 43.75 41.29
CA SER A 89 -7.42 43.93 39.87
C SER A 89 -6.21 43.61 38.99
N VAL A 90 -4.98 43.84 39.48
CA VAL A 90 -3.74 43.61 38.72
C VAL A 90 -3.42 42.12 38.66
N GLU A 91 -3.51 41.44 39.81
CA GLU A 91 -3.31 39.99 39.89
C GLU A 91 -4.37 39.22 39.08
N ARG A 92 -5.64 39.66 39.13
CA ARG A 92 -6.71 39.10 38.29
C ARG A 92 -6.41 39.23 36.80
N ARG A 93 -5.94 40.39 36.33
CA ARG A 93 -5.56 40.58 34.91
C ARG A 93 -4.41 39.66 34.50
N LYS A 94 -3.40 39.48 35.36
CA LYS A 94 -2.26 38.59 35.11
C LYS A 94 -2.68 37.13 34.97
N ILE A 95 -3.56 36.63 35.84
CA ILE A 95 -4.09 35.26 35.78
C ILE A 95 -4.90 35.03 34.50
N LEU A 96 -5.79 35.97 34.14
CA LEU A 96 -6.58 35.89 32.91
C LEU A 96 -5.71 35.91 31.65
N ALA A 97 -4.67 36.76 31.61
CA ALA A 97 -3.72 36.81 30.51
C ALA A 97 -2.95 35.49 30.35
N LYS A 98 -2.54 34.86 31.47
CA LYS A 98 -1.90 33.55 31.46
C LYS A 98 -2.83 32.46 30.92
N LYS A 99 -4.10 32.44 31.37
CA LYS A 99 -5.12 31.49 30.88
C LYS A 99 -5.38 31.65 29.39
N LYS A 100 -5.52 32.88 28.89
CA LYS A 100 -5.68 33.15 27.45
C LYS A 100 -4.48 32.67 26.65
N ARG A 101 -3.26 32.93 27.12
CA ARG A 101 -2.02 32.46 26.47
C ARG A 101 -1.95 30.93 26.42
N GLU A 102 -2.30 30.26 27.51
CA GLU A 102 -2.36 28.79 27.54
C GLU A 102 -3.44 28.25 26.58
N GLN A 103 -4.60 28.89 26.53
CA GLN A 103 -5.69 28.51 25.62
C GLN A 103 -5.30 28.72 24.15
N TYR A 104 -4.68 29.84 23.80
CA TYR A 104 -4.18 30.07 22.45
C TYR A 104 -3.11 29.06 22.06
N TRP A 105 -2.17 28.75 22.95
CA TRP A 105 -1.15 27.73 22.67
C TRP A 105 -1.76 26.34 22.40
N LYS A 106 -2.76 25.94 23.20
CA LYS A 106 -3.51 24.69 22.97
C LYS A 106 -4.21 24.69 21.60
N TRP A 107 -4.91 25.77 21.26
CA TRP A 107 -5.57 25.89 19.96
C TRP A 107 -4.58 25.91 18.78
N SER A 108 -3.40 26.51 18.94
CA SER A 108 -2.34 26.45 17.92
C SER A 108 -1.86 25.01 17.69
N VAL A 109 -1.69 24.22 18.74
CA VAL A 109 -1.31 22.78 18.63
C VAL A 109 -2.41 21.99 17.92
N VAL A 110 -3.67 22.18 18.31
CA VAL A 110 -4.82 21.51 17.67
C VAL A 110 -4.91 21.90 16.19
N ALA A 111 -4.82 23.19 15.86
CA ALA A 111 -4.90 23.68 14.50
C ALA A 111 -3.77 23.13 13.62
N GLY A 112 -2.52 23.15 14.11
CA GLY A 112 -1.38 22.61 13.37
C GLY A 112 -1.52 21.11 13.09
N ALA A 113 -1.99 20.34 14.06
CA ALA A 113 -2.17 18.91 13.88
C ALA A 113 -3.36 18.57 12.97
N VAL A 114 -4.47 19.32 13.04
CA VAL A 114 -5.58 19.22 12.07
C VAL A 114 -5.09 19.52 10.66
N LEU A 115 -4.24 20.55 10.48
CA LEU A 115 -3.69 20.91 9.18
C LEU A 115 -2.79 19.79 8.62
N ILE A 116 -1.93 19.18 9.45
CA ILE A 116 -1.11 18.02 9.06
C ILE A 116 -2.01 16.85 8.62
N ASN A 117 -3.03 16.52 9.41
CA ASN A 117 -3.97 15.44 9.08
C ASN A 117 -4.76 15.74 7.79
N LEU A 118 -5.13 17.01 7.55
CA LEU A 118 -5.82 17.43 6.33
C LEU A 118 -4.93 17.25 5.09
N VAL A 119 -3.66 17.67 5.17
CA VAL A 119 -2.69 17.50 4.08
C VAL A 119 -2.45 16.01 3.80
N MET A 120 -2.17 15.21 4.84
CA MET A 120 -1.99 13.76 4.67
C MET A 120 -3.24 13.09 4.12
N GLY A 121 -4.42 13.42 4.66
CA GLY A 121 -5.69 12.89 4.19
C GLY A 121 -5.99 13.27 2.73
N SER A 122 -5.57 14.45 2.29
CA SER A 122 -5.72 14.87 0.90
C SER A 122 -4.86 14.05 -0.07
N ASN A 123 -3.66 13.62 0.35
CA ASN A 123 -2.81 12.73 -0.44
C ASN A 123 -3.43 11.33 -0.56
N ILE A 124 -3.87 10.74 0.56
CA ILE A 124 -4.56 9.44 0.57
C ILE A 124 -5.79 9.47 -0.35
N TYR A 125 -6.55 10.55 -0.28
CA TYR A 125 -7.72 10.77 -1.10
C TYR A 125 -7.36 10.85 -2.58
N ALA A 126 -6.37 11.67 -2.94
CA ALA A 126 -5.88 11.80 -4.30
C ALA A 126 -5.42 10.45 -4.87
N GLU A 127 -4.66 9.68 -4.09
CA GLU A 127 -4.21 8.34 -4.48
C GLU A 127 -5.35 7.32 -4.61
N SER A 128 -6.40 7.44 -3.80
CA SER A 128 -7.56 6.56 -3.88
C SER A 128 -8.48 6.89 -5.05
N MET A 129 -8.37 8.09 -5.61
CA MET A 129 -9.05 8.50 -6.83
C MET A 129 -8.30 8.14 -8.10
N LYS A 130 -7.04 7.68 -8.01
CA LYS A 130 -6.27 7.28 -9.19
C LYS A 130 -7.03 6.18 -9.94
N PRO A 131 -7.28 6.37 -11.24
CA PRO A 131 -8.00 5.39 -12.02
C PRO A 131 -7.15 4.12 -12.17
N ILE A 132 -7.73 2.99 -11.77
CA ILE A 132 -7.12 1.66 -11.88
C ILE A 132 -7.77 0.91 -13.04
N HIS A 133 -6.98 0.14 -13.77
CA HIS A 133 -7.40 -0.85 -14.75
C HIS A 133 -7.27 -2.26 -14.16
N ASP A 134 -8.38 -2.92 -13.89
CA ASP A 134 -8.42 -4.30 -13.43
C ASP A 134 -9.57 -5.01 -14.15
N PRO A 135 -9.36 -5.49 -15.39
CA PRO A 135 -10.41 -6.14 -16.15
C PRO A 135 -10.69 -7.53 -15.58
N ASP A 136 -11.95 -7.96 -15.67
CA ASP A 136 -12.30 -9.34 -15.35
C ASP A 136 -11.61 -10.31 -16.32
N PRO A 137 -11.12 -11.47 -15.86
CA PRO A 137 -10.46 -12.44 -16.73
C PRO A 137 -11.40 -12.97 -17.81
N VAL A 138 -10.94 -12.92 -19.07
CA VAL A 138 -11.65 -13.53 -20.19
C VAL A 138 -11.39 -15.03 -20.18
N SER A 139 -12.45 -15.83 -20.11
CA SER A 139 -12.35 -17.30 -20.16
C SER A 139 -11.96 -17.76 -21.56
N LEU A 140 -10.86 -18.51 -21.66
CA LEU A 140 -10.36 -19.09 -22.89
C LEU A 140 -10.53 -20.61 -22.89
N ILE A 141 -10.85 -21.16 -24.05
CA ILE A 141 -10.97 -22.60 -24.27
C ILE A 141 -9.70 -23.07 -24.98
N ALA A 142 -8.99 -24.02 -24.37
CA ALA A 142 -7.85 -24.64 -25.00
C ALA A 142 -8.28 -25.53 -26.16
N THR A 143 -7.61 -25.39 -27.31
CA THR A 143 -7.79 -26.23 -28.49
C THR A 143 -6.44 -26.84 -28.84
N ASN A 144 -6.36 -28.17 -28.99
CA ASN A 144 -5.09 -28.88 -29.22
C ASN A 144 -4.00 -28.55 -28.17
N ASP A 145 -4.37 -28.51 -26.88
CA ASP A 145 -3.48 -28.16 -25.76
C ASP A 145 -2.86 -26.75 -25.82
N GLU A 146 -3.41 -25.87 -26.66
CA GLU A 146 -2.97 -24.49 -26.80
C GLU A 146 -4.12 -23.52 -26.58
N VAL A 147 -3.76 -22.36 -26.03
CA VAL A 147 -4.63 -21.20 -25.89
C VAL A 147 -4.12 -20.13 -26.86
N VAL A 148 -5.03 -19.62 -27.68
CA VAL A 148 -4.70 -18.65 -28.73
C VAL A 148 -5.44 -17.34 -28.44
N VAL A 149 -4.68 -16.23 -28.41
CA VAL A 149 -5.19 -14.88 -28.19
C VAL A 149 -4.74 -13.99 -29.34
N PRO A 150 -5.64 -13.32 -30.08
CA PRO A 150 -5.25 -12.38 -31.12
C PRO A 150 -4.39 -11.25 -30.57
N LEU A 151 -3.30 -10.88 -31.27
CA LEU A 151 -2.44 -9.78 -30.82
C LEU A 151 -3.16 -8.43 -30.82
N SER A 152 -4.19 -8.25 -31.65
CA SER A 152 -5.04 -7.06 -31.65
C SER A 152 -5.80 -6.84 -30.35
N THR A 153 -5.93 -7.87 -29.50
CA THR A 153 -6.47 -7.70 -28.13
C THR A 153 -5.65 -6.71 -27.31
N PHE A 154 -4.35 -6.55 -27.60
CA PHE A 154 -3.45 -5.70 -26.83
C PHE A 154 -3.20 -4.32 -27.46
N ASP A 155 -3.93 -3.95 -28.51
CA ASP A 155 -3.75 -2.67 -29.23
C ASP A 155 -4.05 -1.44 -28.37
N ASP A 156 -4.89 -1.60 -27.35
CA ASP A 156 -5.21 -0.56 -26.36
C ASP A 156 -4.06 -0.27 -25.38
N LYS A 157 -2.99 -1.09 -25.43
CA LYS A 157 -1.80 -1.02 -24.56
C LYS A 157 -2.10 -1.14 -23.07
N PHE A 158 -3.28 -1.65 -22.73
CA PHE A 158 -3.62 -2.00 -21.36
C PHE A 158 -3.36 -3.49 -21.11
N MET A 159 -3.26 -3.84 -19.84
CA MET A 159 -3.15 -5.22 -19.41
C MET A 159 -4.50 -5.91 -19.57
N HIS A 160 -4.47 -7.09 -20.18
CA HIS A 160 -5.62 -7.99 -20.29
C HIS A 160 -5.40 -9.22 -19.43
N LYS A 161 -6.49 -9.77 -18.90
CA LYS A 161 -6.49 -10.97 -18.08
C LYS A 161 -7.23 -12.10 -18.79
N PHE A 162 -6.69 -13.29 -18.64
CA PHE A 162 -7.24 -14.49 -19.23
C PHE A 162 -7.33 -15.59 -18.19
N ALA A 163 -8.35 -16.43 -18.30
CA ALA A 163 -8.56 -17.58 -17.44
C ALA A 163 -8.70 -18.84 -18.30
N VAL A 164 -8.01 -19.92 -17.91
CA VAL A 164 -8.11 -21.22 -18.55
C VAL A 164 -8.29 -22.30 -17.49
N LYS A 165 -9.06 -23.34 -17.80
CA LYS A 165 -9.20 -24.51 -16.92
C LYS A 165 -8.06 -25.49 -17.14
N VAL A 166 -7.28 -25.74 -16.10
CA VAL A 166 -6.17 -26.71 -16.08
C VAL A 166 -6.41 -27.68 -14.92
N GLY A 167 -6.56 -28.97 -15.21
CA GLY A 167 -6.77 -30.00 -14.18
C GLY A 167 -8.02 -29.76 -13.30
N GLY A 168 -9.04 -29.08 -13.84
CA GLY A 168 -10.27 -28.74 -13.11
C GLY A 168 -10.20 -27.42 -12.31
N ASN A 169 -9.03 -26.81 -12.18
CA ASN A 169 -8.84 -25.51 -11.54
C ASN A 169 -8.79 -24.39 -12.58
N GLU A 170 -9.32 -23.22 -12.23
CA GLU A 170 -9.16 -22.02 -13.05
C GLU A 170 -7.79 -21.41 -12.77
N VAL A 171 -7.01 -21.20 -13.83
CA VAL A 171 -5.67 -20.61 -13.79
C VAL A 171 -5.67 -19.37 -14.64
N ARG A 172 -5.11 -18.28 -14.10
CA ARG A 172 -5.14 -16.97 -14.73
C ARG A 172 -3.77 -16.53 -15.16
N PHE A 173 -3.71 -15.87 -16.31
CA PHE A 173 -2.51 -15.20 -16.81
C PHE A 173 -2.87 -13.83 -17.38
N ILE A 174 -1.86 -12.99 -17.56
CA ILE A 174 -1.99 -11.63 -18.04
C ILE A 174 -1.10 -11.41 -19.26
N GLY A 175 -1.49 -10.46 -20.11
CA GLY A 175 -0.67 -9.97 -21.21
C GLY A 175 -0.78 -8.46 -21.35
N VAL A 176 0.33 -7.80 -21.69
CA VAL A 176 0.40 -6.35 -21.85
C VAL A 176 1.50 -5.97 -22.84
N ILE A 177 1.25 -4.97 -23.68
CA ILE A 177 2.26 -4.43 -24.58
C ILE A 177 3.11 -3.39 -23.84
N THR A 178 4.42 -3.65 -23.79
CA THR A 178 5.44 -2.72 -23.29
C THR A 178 5.50 -1.46 -24.15
N GLU A 179 6.09 -0.39 -23.62
CA GLU A 179 6.26 0.86 -24.38
C GLU A 179 7.09 0.68 -25.66
N ASP A 180 8.04 -0.26 -25.63
CA ASP A 180 8.89 -0.65 -26.76
C ASP A 180 8.18 -1.58 -27.76
N GLY A 181 6.88 -1.85 -27.57
CA GLY A 181 6.05 -2.65 -28.48
C GLY A 181 6.20 -4.17 -28.31
N LYS A 182 6.99 -4.64 -27.33
CA LYS A 182 7.09 -6.07 -26.99
C LYS A 182 5.89 -6.50 -26.17
N LEU A 183 5.40 -7.73 -26.39
CA LEU A 183 4.38 -8.34 -25.56
C LEU A 183 5.01 -8.99 -24.32
N GLY A 184 4.65 -8.48 -23.14
CA GLY A 184 4.95 -9.12 -21.87
C GLY A 184 3.81 -10.06 -21.48
N VAL A 185 4.14 -11.28 -21.09
CA VAL A 185 3.18 -12.32 -20.67
C VAL A 185 3.66 -12.92 -19.35
N GLY A 186 2.73 -13.18 -18.43
CA GLY A 186 3.02 -13.79 -17.13
C GLY A 186 1.75 -14.28 -16.45
N MET A 187 1.87 -15.02 -15.36
CA MET A 187 0.72 -15.49 -14.59
C MET A 187 0.05 -14.32 -13.83
N ASP A 188 -1.27 -14.37 -13.60
CA ASP A 188 -1.95 -13.43 -12.67
C ASP A 188 -1.74 -13.88 -11.20
N ALA A 189 -0.48 -14.14 -10.87
CA ALA A 189 0.01 -14.65 -9.60
C ALA A 189 1.48 -14.21 -9.39
N CYS A 190 1.80 -13.92 -8.14
CA CYS A 190 3.12 -13.50 -7.68
C CYS A 190 3.82 -14.68 -6.99
N ALA A 191 5.10 -14.89 -7.27
CA ALA A 191 5.90 -15.91 -6.60
C ALA A 191 5.96 -15.72 -5.08
N ILE A 192 5.87 -14.47 -4.60
CA ILE A 192 5.99 -14.10 -3.19
C ILE A 192 4.61 -13.92 -2.53
N CYS A 193 3.68 -13.26 -3.23
CA CYS A 193 2.36 -12.90 -2.69
C CYS A 193 1.24 -13.88 -3.05
N GLY A 194 1.51 -14.87 -3.89
CA GLY A 194 0.54 -15.86 -4.35
C GLY A 194 -0.47 -15.32 -5.37
N SER A 195 -1.67 -15.90 -5.40
CA SER A 195 -2.70 -15.69 -6.43
C SER A 195 -3.54 -14.41 -6.27
N ALA A 196 -3.08 -13.43 -5.51
CA ALA A 196 -3.79 -12.15 -5.35
C ALA A 196 -3.99 -11.41 -6.69
N GLY A 197 -3.03 -11.59 -7.61
CA GLY A 197 -3.05 -11.03 -8.95
C GLY A 197 -2.61 -9.56 -9.00
N TYR A 198 -2.81 -8.95 -10.17
CA TYR A 198 -2.30 -7.63 -10.51
C TYR A 198 -3.41 -6.71 -11.02
N SER A 199 -3.27 -5.42 -10.80
CA SER A 199 -4.03 -4.37 -11.49
C SER A 199 -3.05 -3.47 -12.22
N GLN A 200 -3.49 -2.59 -13.11
CA GLN A 200 -2.62 -1.63 -13.79
C GLN A 200 -3.05 -0.21 -13.43
N ASP A 201 -2.11 0.69 -13.16
CA ASP A 201 -2.43 2.11 -13.04
C ASP A 201 -2.73 2.74 -14.42
N LYS A 202 -3.65 3.70 -14.48
CA LYS A 202 -4.00 4.41 -15.72
C LYS A 202 -3.26 5.75 -15.86
N GLU A 203 -2.35 6.07 -14.95
CA GLU A 203 -1.60 7.33 -14.91
C GLU A 203 -0.09 7.10 -15.05
N GLY A 204 0.61 8.02 -15.72
CA GLY A 204 2.07 7.98 -15.80
C GLY A 204 2.62 6.78 -16.58
N GLU A 205 3.48 6.00 -15.93
CA GLU A 205 4.28 4.90 -16.51
C GLU A 205 3.49 3.61 -16.75
N ARG A 206 2.19 3.57 -16.40
CA ARG A 206 1.27 2.44 -16.64
C ARG A 206 1.69 1.13 -15.96
N ASN A 207 2.31 1.23 -14.78
CA ASN A 207 2.82 0.10 -14.02
C ASN A 207 1.72 -0.91 -13.69
N LEU A 208 2.09 -2.20 -13.67
CA LEU A 208 1.28 -3.17 -12.95
C LEU A 208 1.49 -2.96 -11.45
N ILE A 209 0.47 -3.23 -10.65
CA ILE A 209 0.45 -3.08 -9.20
C ILE A 209 0.04 -4.43 -8.61
N CYS A 210 0.88 -5.01 -7.77
CA CYS A 210 0.52 -6.23 -7.06
C CYS A 210 -0.66 -5.95 -6.11
N LYS A 211 -1.76 -6.70 -6.23
CA LYS A 211 -2.97 -6.47 -5.43
C LYS A 211 -2.80 -6.79 -3.93
N ASN A 212 -1.71 -7.49 -3.56
CA ASN A 212 -1.40 -7.84 -2.18
C ASN A 212 -0.47 -6.81 -1.50
N CYS A 213 0.77 -6.66 -1.98
CA CYS A 213 1.76 -5.78 -1.34
C CYS A 213 1.79 -4.36 -1.90
N ASN A 214 1.05 -4.07 -2.98
CA ASN A 214 1.04 -2.76 -3.65
C ASN A 214 2.36 -2.38 -4.34
N ALA A 215 3.29 -3.33 -4.50
CA ALA A 215 4.53 -3.10 -5.24
C ALA A 215 4.21 -2.70 -6.69
N PRO A 216 4.78 -1.60 -7.21
CA PRO A 216 4.72 -1.24 -8.61
C PRO A 216 5.70 -2.11 -9.41
N ILE A 217 5.24 -2.62 -10.54
CA ILE A 217 5.99 -3.46 -11.46
C ILE A 217 6.02 -2.75 -12.81
N ALA A 218 7.22 -2.44 -13.27
CA ALA A 218 7.43 -1.78 -14.54
C ALA A 218 7.07 -2.73 -15.70
N ILE A 219 6.24 -2.29 -16.65
CA ILE A 219 5.69 -3.15 -17.71
C ILE A 219 6.81 -3.80 -18.55
N ASN A 220 7.90 -3.10 -18.78
CA ASN A 220 9.08 -3.58 -19.51
C ASN A 220 9.78 -4.77 -18.84
N THR A 221 9.47 -5.08 -17.58
CA THR A 221 10.01 -6.23 -16.86
C THR A 221 9.09 -7.46 -16.91
N ILE A 222 7.87 -7.35 -17.44
CA ILE A 222 6.94 -8.49 -17.53
C ILE A 222 7.51 -9.56 -18.46
N GLY A 223 7.55 -10.81 -17.97
CA GLY A 223 8.24 -11.94 -18.63
C GLY A 223 9.66 -12.18 -18.11
N VAL A 224 10.10 -11.45 -17.09
CA VAL A 224 11.36 -11.70 -16.37
C VAL A 224 11.04 -12.07 -14.92
N ALA A 225 11.51 -13.23 -14.45
CA ALA A 225 11.28 -13.62 -13.06
C ALA A 225 12.03 -12.72 -12.06
N GLY A 226 11.44 -12.53 -10.87
CA GLY A 226 12.09 -11.89 -9.71
C GLY A 226 11.17 -10.95 -8.93
N GLY A 227 11.33 -10.89 -7.61
CA GLY A 227 10.56 -9.99 -6.74
C GLY A 227 9.04 -10.17 -6.88
N CYS A 228 8.31 -9.06 -6.87
CA CYS A 228 6.84 -9.07 -7.02
C CYS A 228 6.35 -9.11 -8.49
N ASN A 229 7.23 -9.35 -9.46
CA ASN A 229 6.88 -9.49 -10.87
C ASN A 229 5.93 -10.70 -11.08
N PRO A 230 4.97 -10.67 -12.03
CA PRO A 230 4.23 -11.85 -12.43
C PRO A 230 5.14 -13.05 -12.69
N ILE A 231 4.72 -14.23 -12.23
CA ILE A 231 5.43 -15.47 -12.50
C ILE A 231 5.58 -15.64 -14.01
N ASP A 232 6.79 -15.97 -14.47
CA ASP A 232 7.08 -16.12 -15.88
C ASP A 232 6.20 -17.22 -16.53
N LEU A 233 5.73 -16.92 -17.74
CA LEU A 233 4.89 -17.82 -18.52
C LEU A 233 5.42 -17.90 -19.95
N LYS A 234 5.95 -19.08 -20.28
CA LYS A 234 6.42 -19.37 -21.64
C LYS A 234 5.28 -19.20 -22.63
N SER A 235 5.55 -18.44 -23.67
CA SER A 235 4.61 -18.14 -24.73
C SER A 235 5.33 -17.90 -26.05
N LYS A 236 4.58 -17.98 -27.16
CA LYS A 236 5.08 -17.75 -28.52
C LYS A 236 4.13 -16.82 -29.25
N THR A 237 4.64 -16.12 -30.25
CA THR A 237 3.80 -15.36 -31.19
C THR A 237 4.02 -15.89 -32.61
N ASP A 238 2.95 -16.05 -33.38
CA ASP A 238 2.99 -16.46 -34.80
C ASP A 238 2.95 -15.25 -35.75
N GLY A 239 3.03 -14.03 -35.20
CA GLY A 239 2.88 -12.75 -35.90
C GLY A 239 1.46 -12.18 -35.91
N THR A 240 0.44 -13.00 -35.64
CA THR A 240 -0.98 -12.57 -35.55
C THR A 240 -1.57 -12.87 -34.17
N ASN A 241 -1.12 -13.94 -33.53
CA ASN A 241 -1.65 -14.44 -32.28
C ASN A 241 -0.52 -14.68 -31.27
N LEU A 242 -0.86 -14.50 -30.00
CA LEU A 242 -0.19 -15.08 -28.85
C LEU A 242 -0.67 -16.53 -28.69
N ILE A 243 0.27 -17.46 -28.55
CA ILE A 243 0.04 -18.88 -28.34
C ILE A 243 0.71 -19.27 -27.02
N VAL A 244 -0.08 -19.89 -26.14
CA VAL A 244 0.39 -20.39 -24.84
C VAL A 244 -0.02 -21.84 -24.69
N ASN A 245 0.93 -22.72 -24.38
CA ASN A 245 0.62 -24.13 -24.17
C ASN A 245 0.04 -24.36 -22.76
N VAL A 246 -1.00 -25.19 -22.67
CA VAL A 246 -1.65 -25.51 -21.38
C VAL A 246 -0.68 -26.16 -20.39
N ALA A 247 0.29 -26.95 -20.88
CA ALA A 247 1.31 -27.55 -20.03
C ALA A 247 2.27 -26.52 -19.41
N ASP A 248 2.58 -25.44 -20.14
CA ASP A 248 3.41 -24.34 -19.61
C ASP A 248 2.64 -23.59 -18.52
N ILE A 249 1.34 -23.34 -18.70
CA ILE A 249 0.46 -22.75 -17.67
C ILE A 249 0.42 -23.63 -16.41
N ALA A 250 0.27 -24.95 -16.58
CA ALA A 250 0.29 -25.91 -15.48
C ALA A 250 1.64 -25.92 -14.73
N THR A 251 2.75 -25.83 -15.47
CA THR A 251 4.10 -25.83 -14.92
C THR A 251 4.37 -24.56 -14.12
N SER A 252 4.04 -23.38 -14.67
CA SER A 252 4.20 -22.10 -13.97
C SER A 252 3.31 -22.00 -12.73
N GLN A 253 2.12 -22.63 -12.74
CA GLN A 253 1.27 -22.73 -11.55
C GLN A 253 1.91 -23.57 -10.43
N THR A 254 2.53 -24.70 -10.78
CA THR A 254 3.04 -25.68 -9.80
C THR A 254 4.39 -25.29 -9.22
N GLN A 255 5.29 -24.70 -10.02
CA GLN A 255 6.63 -24.26 -9.57
C GLN A 255 6.59 -23.23 -8.43
N HIS A 256 5.48 -22.51 -8.26
CA HIS A 256 5.31 -21.48 -7.24
C HIS A 256 4.21 -21.79 -6.24
N ALA A 257 3.53 -22.95 -6.35
CA ALA A 257 2.60 -23.45 -5.33
C ALA A 257 3.32 -24.20 -4.19
N SER A 258 4.61 -24.51 -4.36
CA SER A 258 5.42 -25.32 -3.45
C SER A 258 6.27 -24.53 -2.43
N HIS A 259 6.07 -23.22 -2.31
CA HIS A 259 6.81 -22.35 -1.37
C HIS A 259 5.86 -21.61 -0.41
#